data_AF-A0A940FVA1-F1
#
_entry.id   AF-A0A940FVA1-F1
#
_cell.length_a   1.000
_cell.length_b   1.000
_cell.length_c   1.000
_cell.angle_alpha   90.00
_cell.angle_beta   90.00
_cell.angle_gamma   90.00
#
_symmetry.space_group_name_H-M   'P 1'
#
loop_
_entity.id
_entity.type
_entity.pdbx_description
1 polymer ?
#
loop_
_entity_poly.entity_id
_entity_poly.type
_entity_poly.pdbx_seq_one_letter_code
_entity_poly.pdbx_strand_id
1 'polypeptide(L)'
;MLYGGAAALLAVVSVSASAAPLVSAPLPGNAYITFGGLDWAWASPCSPTGCSNGADPLDLSFQGAFGWRLPTAAEFAARPQASDFAFRGANVPFGGADANGTTFPGAIPTDGACAAAYFTAGAFNHCDYNDGNIGAIFGNPVYAGVANVETWLVRGGVPEAGTWAMMIAGLGLTGLAMRRRKIAVRFA
;
A
#
# COMPACT_ATOMS: atom_id res chain seq x y z
N MET A 1 53.95 13.04 38.05
CA MET A 1 53.43 13.91 36.97
C MET A 1 53.64 13.19 35.64
N LEU A 2 52.72 13.40 34.68
CA LEU A 2 52.57 12.78 33.34
C LEU A 2 51.56 11.61 33.34
N TYR A 3 50.24 11.87 33.19
CA TYR A 3 49.45 12.00 31.93
C TYR A 3 49.62 10.77 31.02
N GLY A 4 48.63 9.95 30.68
CA GLY A 4 47.22 10.18 30.40
C GLY A 4 46.96 9.77 28.94
N GLY A 5 45.98 8.91 28.66
CA GLY A 5 45.63 8.54 27.28
C GLY A 5 44.64 7.39 27.18
N ALA A 6 43.38 7.63 27.52
CA ALA A 6 42.29 6.72 27.19
C ALA A 6 41.83 6.98 25.75
N ALA A 7 42.01 5.99 24.87
CA ALA A 7 41.52 6.04 23.50
C ALA A 7 40.01 5.70 23.50
N ALA A 8 39.16 6.68 23.20
CA ALA A 8 37.74 6.45 22.98
C ALA A 8 37.53 5.92 21.55
N LEU A 9 37.04 4.68 21.45
CA LEU A 9 36.65 4.06 20.18
C LEU A 9 35.27 4.62 19.79
N LEU A 10 35.20 5.43 18.72
CA LEU A 10 33.95 5.91 18.15
C LEU A 10 33.35 4.80 17.27
N ALA A 11 32.27 4.17 17.73
CA ALA A 11 31.49 3.23 16.91
C ALA A 11 30.62 4.04 15.94
N VAL A 12 30.98 4.04 14.66
CA VAL A 12 30.15 4.57 13.58
C VAL A 12 29.06 3.55 13.29
N VAL A 13 27.83 3.82 13.72
CA VAL A 13 26.65 3.07 13.29
C VAL A 13 26.30 3.56 11.89
N SER A 14 26.65 2.78 10.87
CA SER A 14 26.20 3.01 9.50
C SER A 14 24.71 2.67 9.41
N VAL A 15 23.87 3.70 9.33
CA VAL A 15 22.45 3.55 9.01
C VAL A 15 22.34 3.42 7.49
N SER A 16 21.84 2.29 7.01
CA SER A 16 21.51 2.11 5.59
C SER A 16 20.47 3.16 5.19
N ALA A 17 20.75 3.95 4.17
CA ALA A 17 19.81 4.92 3.64
C ALA A 17 18.73 4.19 2.83
N SER A 18 17.55 4.04 3.41
CA SER A 18 16.37 3.56 2.68
C SER A 18 16.01 4.57 1.59
N ALA A 19 15.76 4.07 0.38
CA ALA A 19 15.48 4.90 -0.76
C ALA A 19 14.02 5.40 -0.73
N ALA A 20 13.80 6.72 -0.95
CA ALA A 20 12.48 7.36 -0.84
C ALA A 20 11.51 6.94 -1.97
N PRO A 21 10.18 6.90 -1.74
CA PRO A 21 9.22 6.53 -2.78
C PRO A 21 9.23 7.57 -3.91
N LEU A 22 8.93 7.13 -5.13
CA LEU A 22 8.71 8.04 -6.27
C LEU A 22 7.55 9.00 -6.01
N VAL A 23 6.54 8.56 -5.26
CA VAL A 23 5.34 9.34 -4.95
C VAL A 23 5.07 9.37 -3.45
N SER A 24 5.10 10.56 -2.86
CA SER A 24 4.71 10.84 -1.47
C SER A 24 3.29 11.42 -1.41
N ALA A 25 2.30 10.63 -1.81
CA ALA A 25 0.89 10.98 -1.77
C ALA A 25 0.05 9.77 -1.31
N PRO A 26 -1.14 9.97 -0.71
CA PRO A 26 -2.02 8.85 -0.36
C PRO A 26 -2.30 7.96 -1.58
N LEU A 27 -2.35 6.65 -1.38
CA LEU A 27 -2.71 5.70 -2.44
C LEU A 27 -4.09 6.04 -3.03
N PRO A 28 -4.20 6.21 -4.36
CA PRO A 28 -5.50 6.41 -4.99
C PRO A 28 -6.32 5.11 -4.94
N GLY A 29 -7.65 5.25 -4.89
CA GLY A 29 -8.59 4.13 -4.71
C GLY A 29 -8.56 3.06 -5.80
N ASN A 30 -7.91 3.33 -6.93
CA ASN A 30 -7.76 2.41 -8.04
C ASN A 30 -6.35 1.80 -8.18
N ALA A 31 -5.46 2.04 -7.20
CA ALA A 31 -4.13 1.42 -7.12
C ALA A 31 -4.04 0.30 -6.06
N TYR A 32 -5.17 -0.05 -5.44
CA TYR A 32 -5.30 -1.16 -4.50
C TYR A 32 -6.68 -1.80 -4.66
N ILE A 33 -6.88 -2.95 -4.03
CA ILE A 33 -8.18 -3.64 -3.97
C ILE A 33 -8.60 -3.84 -2.52
N THR A 34 -9.88 -4.07 -2.27
CA THR A 34 -10.38 -4.47 -0.96
C THR A 34 -10.81 -5.94 -1.01
N PHE A 35 -10.20 -6.78 -0.18
CA PHE A 35 -10.47 -8.22 -0.14
C PHE A 35 -10.36 -8.73 1.30
N GLY A 36 -11.34 -9.52 1.75
CA GLY A 36 -11.34 -10.08 3.11
C GLY A 36 -11.38 -9.02 4.23
N GLY A 37 -11.91 -7.83 3.96
CA GLY A 37 -11.96 -6.71 4.92
C GLY A 37 -10.64 -5.94 5.06
N LEU A 38 -9.66 -6.22 4.21
CA LEU A 38 -8.38 -5.51 4.14
C LEU A 38 -8.23 -4.84 2.78
N ASP A 39 -7.55 -3.70 2.75
CA ASP A 39 -7.05 -3.15 1.50
C ASP A 39 -5.70 -3.79 1.18
N TRP A 40 -5.51 -4.23 -0.06
CA TRP A 40 -4.32 -4.89 -0.57
C TRP A 40 -3.70 -4.06 -1.69
N ALA A 41 -2.43 -3.70 -1.53
CA ALA A 41 -1.67 -2.97 -2.53
C ALA A 41 -0.52 -3.82 -3.05
N TRP A 42 -0.40 -3.88 -4.38
CA TRP A 42 0.74 -4.51 -5.04
C TRP A 42 1.90 -3.51 -5.08
N ALA A 43 2.90 -3.72 -4.22
CA ALA A 43 3.78 -2.66 -3.78
C ALA A 43 5.16 -2.64 -4.46
N SER A 44 5.66 -3.78 -4.94
CA SER A 44 7.00 -3.87 -5.51
C SER A 44 7.16 -5.20 -6.24
N PRO A 45 7.99 -5.29 -7.29
CA PRO A 45 8.41 -6.56 -7.90
C PRO A 45 9.56 -7.22 -7.13
N CYS A 46 9.84 -6.74 -5.92
CA CYS A 46 10.91 -7.24 -5.09
C CYS A 46 10.45 -7.46 -3.65
N SER A 47 11.10 -8.41 -2.99
CA SER A 47 10.93 -8.71 -1.58
C SER A 47 11.40 -7.54 -0.70
N PRO A 48 10.91 -7.39 0.53
CA PRO A 48 11.43 -6.40 1.48
C PRO A 48 12.90 -6.63 1.87
N THR A 49 13.46 -7.81 1.55
CA THR A 49 14.86 -8.17 1.85
C THR A 49 15.84 -7.84 0.73
N GLY A 50 15.36 -7.28 -0.39
CA GLY A 50 16.19 -6.78 -1.50
C GLY A 50 15.67 -7.15 -2.88
N CYS A 51 16.28 -6.54 -3.91
CA CYS A 51 16.15 -6.89 -5.34
C CYS A 51 17.45 -7.47 -5.92
N SER A 52 17.39 -7.97 -7.17
CA SER A 52 18.53 -8.41 -8.02
C SER A 52 19.76 -7.50 -7.98
N ASN A 53 19.59 -6.20 -7.78
CA ASN A 53 20.65 -5.19 -7.90
C ASN A 53 21.05 -4.56 -6.54
N GLY A 54 20.59 -5.13 -5.42
CA GLY A 54 20.95 -4.64 -4.08
C GLY A 54 20.33 -3.30 -3.67
N ALA A 55 19.36 -2.78 -4.43
CA ALA A 55 18.60 -1.59 -4.03
C ALA A 55 17.59 -1.94 -2.94
N ASP A 56 17.42 -1.03 -1.97
CA ASP A 56 16.35 -1.09 -0.96
C ASP A 56 15.00 -0.90 -1.67
N PRO A 57 14.15 -1.94 -1.72
CA PRO A 57 13.09 -1.98 -2.71
C PRO A 57 11.72 -1.57 -2.17
N LEU A 58 11.60 -1.37 -0.87
CA LEU A 58 10.35 -1.06 -0.21
C LEU A 58 10.56 0.05 0.82
N ASP A 59 9.84 1.16 0.64
CA ASP A 59 9.77 2.27 1.57
C ASP A 59 8.35 2.45 2.12
N LEU A 60 8.24 2.31 3.44
CA LEU A 60 7.01 2.54 4.20
C LEU A 60 7.04 3.86 4.98
N SER A 61 8.08 4.69 4.84
CA SER A 61 8.27 5.94 5.58
C SER A 61 7.09 6.90 5.42
N PHE A 62 6.53 6.98 4.21
CA PHE A 62 5.34 7.77 3.92
C PHE A 62 4.06 6.95 4.11
N GLN A 63 3.95 5.79 3.48
CA GLN A 63 2.70 5.03 3.43
C GLN A 63 2.33 4.33 4.73
N GLY A 64 3.32 4.04 5.59
CA GLY A 64 3.09 3.48 6.91
C GLY A 64 2.24 4.38 7.80
N ALA A 65 2.30 5.71 7.61
CA ALA A 65 1.43 6.66 8.31
C ALA A 65 -0.06 6.48 7.97
N PHE A 66 -0.38 5.86 6.83
CA PHE A 66 -1.74 5.50 6.41
C PHE A 66 -2.11 4.06 6.76
N GLY A 67 -1.29 3.39 7.58
CA GLY A 67 -1.54 2.04 8.08
C GLY A 67 -1.09 0.91 7.14
N TRP A 68 -0.40 1.21 6.04
CA TRP A 68 0.17 0.20 5.15
C TRP A 68 1.31 -0.54 5.83
N ARG A 69 1.29 -1.86 5.76
CA ARG A 69 2.30 -2.76 6.36
C ARG A 69 2.37 -4.08 5.62
N LEU A 70 3.39 -4.87 5.95
CA LEU A 70 3.43 -6.27 5.52
C LEU A 70 2.25 -7.06 6.12
N PRO A 71 1.67 -8.00 5.37
CA PRO A 71 0.66 -8.91 5.89
C PRO A 71 1.27 -9.86 6.92
N THR A 72 0.47 -10.23 7.92
CA THR A 72 0.78 -11.36 8.79
C THR A 72 0.67 -12.67 8.01
N ALA A 73 1.22 -13.76 8.54
CA ALA A 73 1.11 -15.07 7.91
C ALA A 73 -0.36 -15.51 7.69
N ALA A 74 -1.26 -15.19 8.62
CA ALA A 74 -2.68 -15.50 8.50
C ALA A 74 -3.37 -14.66 7.41
N GLU A 75 -3.08 -13.36 7.35
CA GLU A 75 -3.60 -12.48 6.29
C GLU A 75 -3.08 -12.92 4.92
N PHE A 76 -1.79 -13.25 4.82
CA PHE A 76 -1.19 -13.75 3.59
C PHE A 76 -1.77 -15.10 3.13
N ALA A 77 -2.12 -15.98 4.07
CA ALA A 77 -2.81 -17.22 3.75
C ALA A 77 -4.24 -16.97 3.20
N ALA A 78 -4.87 -15.87 3.60
CA ALA A 78 -6.19 -15.44 3.15
C ALA A 78 -6.14 -14.32 2.08
N ARG A 79 -4.99 -14.15 1.41
CA ARG A 79 -4.77 -13.09 0.41
C ARG A 79 -5.68 -13.24 -0.82
N PRO A 80 -5.91 -12.14 -1.57
CA PRO A 80 -6.53 -12.20 -2.89
C PRO A 80 -5.69 -13.01 -3.90
N GLN A 81 -6.27 -13.30 -5.06
CA GLN A 81 -5.53 -13.81 -6.21
C GLN A 81 -4.93 -12.64 -7.01
N ALA A 82 -3.86 -12.90 -7.78
CA ALA A 82 -3.26 -11.87 -8.64
C ALA A 82 -4.27 -11.30 -9.65
N SER A 83 -5.20 -12.13 -10.14
CA SER A 83 -6.28 -11.70 -11.02
C SER A 83 -7.23 -10.68 -10.40
N ASP A 84 -7.33 -10.61 -9.07
CA ASP A 84 -8.22 -9.65 -8.41
C ASP A 84 -7.71 -8.20 -8.55
N PHE A 85 -6.40 -8.03 -8.79
CA PHE A 85 -5.83 -6.71 -9.12
C PHE A 85 -6.10 -6.27 -10.56
N ALA A 86 -6.66 -7.14 -11.41
CA ALA A 86 -6.98 -6.84 -12.79
C ALA A 86 -8.47 -6.47 -12.93
N PHE A 87 -8.77 -5.17 -13.03
CA PHE A 87 -10.12 -4.66 -13.19
C PHE A 87 -10.15 -3.38 -14.00
N ARG A 88 -11.24 -3.15 -14.74
CA ARG A 88 -11.41 -1.94 -15.56
C ARG A 88 -11.37 -0.68 -14.68
N GLY A 89 -10.54 0.29 -15.05
CA GLY A 89 -10.39 1.55 -14.32
C GLY A 89 -9.35 1.51 -13.20
N ALA A 90 -8.60 0.41 -13.07
CA ALA A 90 -7.39 0.39 -12.26
C ALA A 90 -6.35 1.43 -12.76
N ASN A 91 -5.39 1.80 -11.92
CA ASN A 91 -4.50 2.92 -12.20
C ASN A 91 -3.54 2.70 -13.38
N VAL A 92 -3.09 1.47 -13.62
CA VAL A 92 -2.22 1.14 -14.75
C VAL A 92 -3.08 0.61 -15.92
N PRO A 93 -3.17 1.33 -17.05
CA PRO A 93 -3.92 0.85 -18.21
C PRO A 93 -3.32 -0.42 -18.82
N PHE A 94 -4.15 -1.27 -19.41
CA PHE A 94 -3.68 -2.46 -20.12
C PHE A 94 -2.62 -2.12 -21.19
N GLY A 95 -1.43 -2.73 -21.07
CA GLY A 95 -0.31 -2.50 -22.00
C GLY A 95 0.31 -1.10 -21.91
N GLY A 96 0.00 -0.33 -20.87
CA GLY A 96 0.45 1.06 -20.69
C GLY A 96 1.14 1.31 -19.35
N ALA A 97 1.25 2.60 -19.03
CA ALA A 97 1.76 3.08 -17.76
C ALA A 97 0.79 4.10 -17.15
N ASP A 98 0.77 4.22 -15.83
CA ASP A 98 0.00 5.27 -15.14
C ASP A 98 0.69 6.65 -15.23
N ALA A 99 0.10 7.67 -14.61
CA ALA A 99 0.64 9.03 -14.58
C ALA A 99 2.02 9.16 -13.90
N ASN A 100 2.41 8.17 -13.09
CA ASN A 100 3.71 8.11 -12.42
C ASN A 100 4.70 7.20 -13.16
N GLY A 101 4.34 6.70 -14.35
CA GLY A 101 5.15 5.77 -15.13
C GLY A 101 5.14 4.33 -14.58
N THR A 102 4.25 4.01 -13.65
CA THR A 102 4.09 2.65 -13.11
C THR A 102 3.55 1.74 -14.21
N THR A 103 4.16 0.57 -14.39
CA THR A 103 3.74 -0.42 -15.40
C THR A 103 3.31 -1.74 -14.75
N PHE A 104 2.56 -2.53 -15.50
CA PHE A 104 2.11 -3.87 -15.09
C PHE A 104 2.49 -4.89 -16.18
N PRO A 105 3.77 -5.28 -16.28
CA PRO A 105 4.19 -6.32 -17.22
C PRO A 105 3.57 -7.68 -16.89
N GLY A 106 3.61 -8.60 -17.85
CA GLY A 106 3.30 -10.02 -17.60
C GLY A 106 1.89 -10.49 -17.98
N ALA A 107 1.36 -10.12 -19.15
CA ALA A 107 0.10 -10.67 -19.69
C ALA A 107 -1.14 -10.53 -18.76
N ILE A 108 -1.21 -9.45 -17.98
CA ILE A 108 -2.41 -9.07 -17.24
C ILE A 108 -3.63 -8.93 -18.19
N PRO A 109 -4.83 -9.41 -17.85
CA PRO A 109 -5.94 -9.46 -18.81
C PRO A 109 -6.67 -8.13 -19.07
N THR A 110 -6.42 -7.09 -18.26
CA THR A 110 -7.05 -5.75 -18.33
C THR A 110 -6.18 -4.74 -17.58
N ASP A 111 -6.67 -3.52 -17.34
CA ASP A 111 -6.03 -2.56 -16.43
C ASP A 111 -5.69 -3.20 -15.07
N GLY A 112 -4.56 -2.82 -14.49
CA GLY A 112 -4.04 -3.40 -13.26
C GLY A 112 -3.85 -2.38 -12.14
N ALA A 113 -4.20 -2.77 -10.91
CA ALA A 113 -3.94 -2.00 -9.71
C ALA A 113 -2.50 -2.26 -9.23
N CYS A 114 -1.60 -1.33 -9.50
CA CYS A 114 -0.20 -1.41 -9.09
C CYS A 114 0.22 -0.15 -8.36
N ALA A 115 0.78 -0.30 -7.17
CA ALA A 115 1.18 0.81 -6.31
C ALA A 115 2.70 0.98 -6.21
N ALA A 116 3.48 0.39 -7.12
CA ALA A 116 4.94 0.36 -7.01
C ALA A 116 5.58 1.76 -6.85
N ALA A 117 5.09 2.79 -7.54
CA ALA A 117 5.60 4.16 -7.39
C ALA A 117 5.47 4.73 -5.96
N TYR A 118 4.54 4.21 -5.16
CA TYR A 118 4.25 4.72 -3.82
C TYR A 118 5.07 4.05 -2.72
N PHE A 119 5.74 2.94 -3.05
CA PHE A 119 6.48 2.11 -2.10
C PHE A 119 7.90 1.81 -2.56
N THR A 120 8.31 2.17 -3.78
CA THR A 120 9.65 1.87 -4.28
C THR A 120 10.36 3.14 -4.72
N ALA A 121 11.69 3.11 -4.67
CA ALA A 121 12.53 4.15 -5.22
C ALA A 121 13.01 3.78 -6.62
N GLY A 122 12.48 4.48 -7.64
CA GLY A 122 13.07 4.66 -8.98
C GLY A 122 13.28 3.44 -9.88
N ALA A 123 14.00 2.43 -9.42
CA ALA A 123 14.49 1.33 -10.25
C ALA A 123 13.45 0.23 -10.49
N PHE A 124 12.41 0.14 -9.64
CA PHE A 124 11.45 -0.97 -9.64
C PHE A 124 9.99 -0.49 -9.64
N ASN A 125 9.69 0.43 -10.57
CA ASN A 125 8.36 1.02 -10.71
C ASN A 125 7.40 0.15 -11.58
N HIS A 126 7.21 -1.10 -11.18
CA HIS A 126 6.28 -2.02 -11.86
C HIS A 126 5.77 -3.11 -10.92
N CYS A 127 4.72 -3.83 -11.34
CA CYS A 127 4.22 -5.04 -10.69
C CYS A 127 4.21 -6.16 -11.74
N ASP A 128 4.87 -7.30 -11.49
CA ASP A 128 4.91 -8.40 -12.47
C ASP A 128 3.75 -9.37 -12.28
N TYR A 129 2.80 -9.36 -13.22
CA TYR A 129 1.61 -10.19 -13.14
C TYR A 129 1.94 -11.68 -13.20
N ASN A 130 2.96 -12.09 -13.96
CA ASN A 130 3.31 -13.50 -14.07
C ASN A 130 3.79 -14.04 -12.72
N ASP A 131 4.63 -13.28 -12.03
CA ASP A 131 5.15 -13.65 -10.71
C ASP A 131 4.03 -13.72 -9.67
N GLY A 132 3.15 -12.71 -9.64
CA GLY A 132 1.97 -12.77 -8.76
C GLY A 132 1.05 -13.96 -9.10
N ASN A 133 0.85 -14.27 -10.38
CA ASN A 133 -0.03 -15.35 -10.84
C ASN A 133 0.50 -16.75 -10.48
N ILE A 134 1.82 -16.95 -10.47
CA ILE A 134 2.43 -18.19 -9.98
C ILE A 134 2.64 -18.20 -8.45
N GLY A 135 2.32 -17.09 -7.79
CA GLY A 135 2.45 -16.94 -6.34
C GLY A 135 3.89 -16.65 -5.87
N ALA A 136 4.76 -16.19 -6.76
CA ALA A 136 6.09 -15.65 -6.44
C ALA A 136 5.93 -14.29 -5.72
N ILE A 137 5.42 -14.35 -4.50
CA ILE A 137 5.08 -13.22 -3.66
C ILE A 137 5.75 -13.42 -2.29
N PHE A 138 6.37 -12.38 -1.76
CA PHE A 138 6.97 -12.37 -0.43
C PHE A 138 5.97 -12.83 0.63
N GLY A 139 6.41 -13.75 1.51
CA GLY A 139 5.56 -14.43 2.49
C GLY A 139 5.09 -15.81 2.04
N ASN A 140 5.21 -16.15 0.75
CA ASN A 140 4.98 -17.51 0.27
C ASN A 140 6.16 -18.42 0.65
N PRO A 141 5.95 -19.50 1.42
CA PRO A 141 7.02 -20.43 1.82
C PRO A 141 7.77 -21.07 0.65
N VAL A 142 7.13 -21.21 -0.52
CA VAL A 142 7.76 -21.76 -1.74
C VAL A 142 8.91 -20.89 -2.22
N TYR A 143 8.85 -19.58 -1.98
CA TYR A 143 9.83 -18.59 -2.44
C TYR A 143 10.58 -17.94 -1.28
N ALA A 144 10.70 -18.63 -0.15
CA ALA A 144 11.41 -18.13 1.02
C ALA A 144 12.88 -17.79 0.67
N GLY A 145 13.28 -16.54 0.95
CA GLY A 145 14.64 -16.06 0.70
C GLY A 145 14.92 -15.64 -0.76
N VAL A 146 13.93 -15.69 -1.65
CA VAL A 146 14.07 -15.17 -3.02
C VAL A 146 13.88 -13.65 -3.00
N ALA A 147 14.84 -12.91 -3.55
CA ALA A 147 14.82 -11.44 -3.58
C ALA A 147 13.84 -10.87 -4.63
N ASN A 148 13.76 -11.53 -5.79
CA ASN A 148 12.96 -11.09 -6.94
C ASN A 148 11.58 -11.76 -6.91
N VAL A 149 10.77 -11.36 -5.93
CA VAL A 149 9.38 -11.78 -5.82
C VAL A 149 8.54 -10.56 -5.50
N GLU A 150 7.29 -10.59 -5.91
CA GLU A 150 6.36 -9.50 -5.67
C GLU A 150 6.16 -9.25 -4.17
N THR A 151 5.93 -8.02 -3.76
CA THR A 151 5.51 -7.69 -2.39
C THR A 151 4.13 -7.10 -2.40
N TRP A 152 3.23 -7.69 -1.61
CA TRP A 152 1.91 -7.14 -1.35
C TRP A 152 1.84 -6.61 0.07
N LEU A 153 1.21 -5.45 0.21
CA LEU A 153 1.00 -4.78 1.49
C LEU A 153 -0.48 -4.72 1.82
N VAL A 154 -0.76 -4.63 3.11
CA VAL A 154 -2.11 -4.50 3.63
C VAL A 154 -2.27 -3.31 4.55
N ARG A 155 -3.48 -2.80 4.63
CA ARG A 155 -3.96 -1.97 5.73
C ARG A 155 -5.37 -2.40 6.12
N GLY A 156 -5.84 -1.92 7.28
CA GLY A 156 -7.24 -2.08 7.64
C GLY A 156 -8.11 -1.49 6.53
N GLY A 157 -9.00 -2.30 5.95
CA GLY A 157 -9.97 -1.80 4.98
C GLY A 157 -10.78 -0.70 5.65
N VAL A 158 -11.01 0.42 4.96
CA VAL A 158 -11.88 1.47 5.49
C VAL A 158 -13.23 0.81 5.78
N PRO A 159 -13.71 0.75 7.04
CA PRO A 159 -14.97 0.08 7.33
C PRO A 159 -16.08 0.85 6.62
N GLU A 160 -16.61 0.30 5.52
CA GLU A 160 -17.72 0.92 4.81
C GLU A 160 -18.90 1.15 5.77
N ALA A 161 -19.11 0.23 6.72
CA ALA A 161 -20.10 0.35 7.79
C ALA A 161 -19.93 1.61 8.66
N GLY A 162 -18.69 2.07 8.88
CA GLY A 162 -18.41 3.30 9.62
C GLY A 162 -18.87 4.55 8.85
N THR A 163 -18.64 4.57 7.54
CA THR A 163 -19.10 5.67 6.67
C THR A 163 -20.63 5.77 6.65
N TRP A 164 -21.32 4.64 6.54
CA TRP A 164 -22.79 4.61 6.61
C TRP A 164 -23.29 5.04 8.00
N ALA A 165 -22.67 4.57 9.07
CA ALA A 165 -23.04 4.95 10.43
C ALA A 165 -22.86 6.47 10.66
N MET A 166 -21.78 7.05 10.17
CA MET A 166 -21.53 8.50 10.27
C MET A 166 -22.47 9.31 9.40
N MET A 167 -22.81 8.84 8.18
CA MET A 167 -23.81 9.49 7.33
C MET A 167 -25.21 9.43 7.96
N ILE A 168 -25.64 8.26 8.43
CA ILE A 168 -26.95 8.07 9.07
C ILE A 168 -27.01 8.89 10.37
N ALA A 169 -25.96 8.89 11.18
CA ALA A 169 -25.90 9.70 12.39
C ALA A 169 -25.95 11.20 12.05
N GLY A 170 -25.16 11.67 11.08
CA GLY A 170 -25.14 13.08 10.67
C GLY A 170 -26.48 13.57 10.11
N LEU A 171 -27.06 12.81 9.18
CA LEU A 171 -28.37 13.12 8.58
C LEU A 171 -29.51 12.96 9.59
N GLY A 172 -29.46 11.93 10.43
CA GLY A 172 -30.45 11.68 11.47
C GLY A 172 -30.50 12.78 12.53
N LEU A 173 -29.33 13.24 13.01
CA LEU A 173 -29.23 14.36 13.94
C LEU A 173 -29.72 15.67 13.31
N THR A 174 -29.38 15.92 12.04
CA THR A 174 -29.84 17.10 11.30
C THR A 174 -31.37 17.10 11.15
N GLY A 175 -31.95 15.96 10.77
CA GLY A 175 -33.41 15.80 10.66
C GLY A 175 -34.13 15.99 11.99
N LEU A 176 -33.59 15.45 13.10
CA LEU A 176 -34.12 15.66 14.45
C LEU A 176 -34.06 17.14 14.87
N ALA A 177 -32.97 17.85 14.55
CA ALA A 177 -32.83 19.26 14.86
C ALA A 177 -33.85 20.12 14.10
N MET A 178 -34.11 19.82 12.82
CA MET A 178 -35.11 20.51 12.01
C MET A 178 -36.55 20.23 12.47
N ARG A 179 -36.86 18.99 12.89
CA ARG A 179 -38.20 18.61 13.38
C ARG A 179 -38.65 19.39 14.62
N ARG A 180 -37.72 19.90 15.44
CA ARG A 180 -38.05 20.66 16.66
C ARG A 180 -38.42 22.12 16.40
N ARG A 181 -38.21 22.64 15.18
CA ARG A 181 -38.65 23.99 14.82
C ARG A 181 -40.14 23.99 14.48
N LYS A 182 -40.99 24.16 15.51
CA LYS A 182 -42.39 24.54 15.31
C LYS A 182 -42.42 25.96 14.76
N ILE A 183 -42.79 26.13 13.50
CA ILE A 183 -43.08 27.45 12.92
C ILE A 183 -44.37 27.95 13.58
N ALA A 184 -44.25 28.90 14.49
CA ALA A 184 -45.39 29.61 15.05
C ALA A 184 -45.89 30.61 13.99
N VAL A 185 -46.78 30.17 13.11
CA VAL A 185 -47.47 31.06 12.18
C VAL A 185 -48.46 31.89 13.00
N ARG A 186 -48.20 33.19 13.16
CA ARG A 186 -49.20 34.16 13.64
C ARG A 186 -49.94 34.69 12.42
N PHE A 187 -51.25 34.43 12.36
CA PHE A 187 -52.14 35.12 11.43
C PHE A 187 -52.51 36.48 12.04
N ALA A 188 -52.35 37.54 11.23
CA ALA A 188 -52.80 38.89 11.52
C ALA A 188 -54.14 39.14 10.84
#